data_AF-A0A498NS41-F1
#
_entry.id   AF-A0A498NS41-F1
#
_cell.length_a   1.000
_cell.length_b   1.000
_cell.length_c   1.000
_cell.angle_alpha   90.00
_cell.angle_beta   90.00
_cell.angle_gamma   90.00
#
_symmetry.space_group_name_H-M   'P 1'
#
loop_
_entity.id
_entity.type
_entity.pdbx_description
1 polymer ?
#
loop_
_entity_poly.entity_id
_entity_poly.type
_entity_poly.pdbx_seq_one_letter_code
_entity_poly.pdbx_strand_id
1 'polypeptide(L)'
;MLKVVKGVINQPHELKDSSTFYAFSYYFDHAVEAGLIDESRGGAVKIRDFRKRAKEVCNRPSKRSQLNPLLCMDLTYIVCLLKDGFGFKESTVLQLTKKVRNVETSWALGAAIYHFQKFRIH
;
A
#
# COMPACT_ATOMS: atom_id res chain seq x y z
N MET A 1 -0.69 -2.85 -20.04
CA MET A 1 0.49 -3.69 -19.72
C MET A 1 1.44 -3.69 -20.90
N LEU A 2 2.68 -3.23 -20.68
CA LEU A 2 3.76 -3.29 -21.67
C LEU A 2 4.03 -4.76 -22.04
N LYS A 3 4.31 -5.04 -23.32
CA LYS A 3 4.59 -6.40 -23.83
C LYS A 3 5.69 -7.14 -23.03
N VAL A 4 6.61 -6.39 -22.41
CA VAL A 4 7.79 -6.91 -21.70
C VAL A 4 7.44 -7.70 -20.42
N VAL A 5 6.34 -7.37 -19.74
CA VAL A 5 6.00 -7.97 -18.43
C VAL A 5 4.95 -9.08 -18.53
N LYS A 6 4.46 -9.34 -19.74
CA LYS A 6 3.38 -10.29 -20.00
C LYS A 6 3.91 -11.73 -19.86
N GLY A 7 3.39 -12.49 -18.89
CA GLY A 7 3.81 -13.86 -18.60
C GLY A 7 4.88 -14.01 -17.51
N VAL A 8 5.43 -12.90 -16.99
CA VAL A 8 6.38 -12.90 -15.87
C VAL A 8 5.69 -12.60 -14.54
N ILE A 9 4.60 -11.82 -14.58
CA ILE A 9 3.87 -11.44 -13.37
C ILE A 9 2.87 -12.53 -12.99
N ASN A 10 3.11 -13.16 -11.84
CA ASN A 10 2.18 -14.09 -11.21
C ASN A 10 1.32 -13.34 -10.19
N GLN A 11 0.04 -13.13 -10.54
CA GLN A 11 -0.92 -12.51 -9.65
C GLN A 11 -1.45 -13.56 -8.64
N PRO A 12 -1.37 -13.30 -7.33
CA PRO A 12 -1.84 -14.23 -6.31
C PRO A 12 -3.37 -14.37 -6.34
N HIS A 13 -3.87 -15.60 -6.34
CA HIS A 13 -5.29 -15.90 -6.44
C HIS A 13 -6.05 -15.48 -5.18
N GLU A 14 -5.40 -15.56 -4.02
CA GLU A 14 -5.92 -15.27 -2.69
C GLU A 14 -6.46 -13.84 -2.57
N LEU A 15 -6.00 -12.93 -3.43
CA LEU A 15 -6.41 -11.53 -3.42
C LEU A 15 -7.71 -11.25 -4.19
N LYS A 16 -8.27 -12.23 -4.92
CA LYS A 16 -9.44 -12.02 -5.79
C LYS A 16 -10.77 -11.84 -5.04
N ASP A 17 -10.89 -12.45 -3.85
CA ASP A 17 -12.17 -12.58 -3.13
C ASP A 17 -12.26 -11.74 -1.85
N SER A 18 -11.17 -11.09 -1.41
CA SER A 18 -11.18 -10.23 -0.22
C SER A 18 -11.53 -8.78 -0.56
N SER A 19 -12.38 -8.18 0.28
CA SER A 19 -12.87 -6.80 0.10
C SER A 19 -12.04 -5.74 0.81
N THR A 20 -11.16 -6.11 1.75
CA THR A 20 -10.43 -5.15 2.58
C THR A 20 -9.04 -5.66 2.92
N PHE A 21 -8.04 -4.83 2.62
CA PHE A 21 -6.64 -5.12 2.87
C PHE A 21 -6.04 -4.04 3.75
N TYR A 22 -5.18 -4.44 4.68
CA TYR A 22 -4.38 -3.50 5.46
C TYR A 22 -3.02 -3.34 4.79
N ALA A 23 -2.60 -2.09 4.62
CA ALA A 23 -1.28 -1.75 4.11
C ALA A 23 -0.64 -0.73 5.05
N PHE A 24 0.66 -0.91 5.31
CA PHE A 24 1.42 -0.14 6.29
C PHE A 24 2.84 0.11 5.76
N SER A 25 3.67 0.81 6.53
CA SER A 25 5.03 1.20 6.13
C SER A 25 5.03 1.99 4.82
N TYR A 26 5.72 1.51 3.78
CA TYR A 26 5.91 2.20 2.50
C TYR A 26 4.61 2.75 1.88
N TYR A 27 3.51 2.00 1.91
CA TYR A 27 2.23 2.47 1.39
C TYR A 27 1.62 3.59 2.23
N PHE A 28 1.81 3.55 3.55
CA PHE A 28 1.30 4.55 4.48
C PHE A 28 2.07 5.86 4.33
N ASP A 29 3.40 5.81 4.38
CA ASP A 29 4.25 7.00 4.36
C ASP A 29 4.04 7.79 3.06
N HIS A 30 4.06 7.12 1.90
CA HIS A 30 3.81 7.79 0.62
C HIS A 30 2.36 8.28 0.45
N ALA A 31 1.38 7.65 1.11
CA ALA A 31 0.02 8.18 1.11
C ALA A 31 -0.10 9.46 1.95
N VAL A 32 0.63 9.56 3.06
CA VAL A 32 0.74 10.80 3.86
C VAL A 32 1.43 11.89 3.05
N GLU A 33 2.58 11.58 2.43
CA GLU A 33 3.32 12.52 1.59
C GLU A 33 2.49 13.01 0.39
N ALA A 34 1.72 12.12 -0.21
CA ALA A 34 0.81 12.45 -1.30
C ALA A 34 -0.43 13.23 -0.82
N GLY A 35 -0.68 13.30 0.49
CA GLY A 35 -1.87 13.94 1.06
C GLY A 35 -3.16 13.15 0.84
N LEU A 36 -3.06 11.84 0.68
CA LEU A 36 -4.20 10.92 0.56
C LEU A 36 -4.79 10.55 1.93
N ILE A 37 -3.97 10.59 2.99
CA ILE A 37 -4.37 10.30 4.36
C ILE A 37 -3.73 11.26 5.36
N ASP A 38 -4.28 11.27 6.57
CA ASP A 38 -3.73 11.97 7.72
C ASP A 38 -2.70 11.08 8.44
N GLU A 39 -1.54 11.63 8.80
CA GLU A 39 -0.47 10.85 9.45
C GLU A 39 -0.88 10.31 10.83
N SER A 40 -1.70 11.06 11.57
CA SER A 40 -2.07 10.70 12.94
C SER A 40 -3.18 9.65 12.98
N ARG A 41 -4.12 9.69 12.02
CA ARG A 41 -5.30 8.84 12.00
C ARG A 41 -5.25 7.71 10.97
N GLY A 42 -4.40 7.84 9.95
CA GLY A 42 -4.45 6.99 8.77
C GLY A 42 -5.68 7.25 7.90
N GLY A 43 -6.12 6.25 7.15
CA GLY A 43 -7.33 6.34 6.35
C GLY A 43 -7.57 5.16 5.41
N ALA A 44 -8.70 5.19 4.71
CA ALA A 44 -9.07 4.21 3.70
C ALA A 44 -8.91 4.81 2.30
N VAL A 45 -8.06 4.21 1.46
CA VAL A 45 -7.74 4.73 0.13
C VAL A 45 -8.02 3.66 -0.92
N LYS A 46 -8.70 4.03 -2.03
CA LYS A 46 -8.86 3.13 -3.17
C LYS A 46 -7.64 3.21 -4.07
N ILE A 47 -7.35 2.12 -4.77
CA ILE A 47 -6.24 2.09 -5.74
C ILE A 47 -6.40 3.14 -6.83
N ARG A 48 -7.64 3.44 -7.24
CA ARG A 48 -7.90 4.54 -8.18
C ARG A 48 -7.45 5.91 -7.67
N ASP A 49 -7.47 6.13 -6.36
CA ASP A 49 -7.14 7.41 -5.74
C ASP A 49 -5.62 7.60 -5.73
N PHE A 50 -4.85 6.54 -5.44
CA PHE A 50 -3.39 6.51 -5.68
C PHE A 50 -3.06 6.84 -7.13
N ARG A 51 -3.77 6.23 -8.09
CA ARG A 51 -3.55 6.49 -9.53
C ARG A 51 -3.87 7.93 -9.93
N LYS A 52 -4.99 8.47 -9.44
CA LYS A 52 -5.37 9.87 -9.69
C LYS A 52 -4.27 10.79 -9.14
N ARG A 53 -3.80 10.52 -7.93
CA ARG A 53 -2.79 11.35 -7.28
C ARG A 53 -1.42 11.25 -7.93
N ALA A 54 -1.00 10.05 -8.35
CA ALA A 54 0.21 9.86 -9.14
C ALA A 54 0.19 10.74 -10.39
N LYS A 55 -0.91 10.72 -11.17
CA LYS A 55 -1.06 11.58 -12.36
C LYS A 55 -0.94 13.07 -12.04
N GLU A 56 -1.57 13.52 -10.95
CA GLU A 56 -1.48 14.93 -10.53
C GLU A 56 -0.05 15.34 -10.20
N VAL A 57 0.64 14.52 -9.39
CA VAL A 57 2.03 14.79 -8.94
C VAL A 57 3.01 14.75 -10.10
N CYS A 58 2.84 13.80 -11.04
CA CYS A 58 3.72 13.67 -12.20
C CYS A 58 3.51 14.79 -13.23
N ASN A 59 2.28 15.28 -13.41
CA ASN A 59 1.98 16.32 -14.41
C ASN A 59 2.19 17.75 -13.89
N ARG A 60 2.06 17.98 -12.58
CA ARG A 60 2.20 19.29 -11.96
C ARG A 60 3.05 19.17 -10.70
N PRO A 61 4.35 19.52 -10.78
CA PRO A 61 5.19 19.57 -9.60
C PRO A 61 4.59 20.56 -8.58
N SER A 62 4.17 20.04 -7.43
CA SER A 62 3.72 20.84 -6.30
C SER A 62 4.92 21.18 -5.39
N LYS A 63 4.75 22.11 -4.44
CA LYS A 63 5.76 22.33 -3.37
C LYS A 63 6.15 21.02 -2.67
N ARG A 64 5.22 20.06 -2.56
CA ARG A 64 5.44 18.77 -1.89
C ARG A 64 6.29 17.80 -2.73
N SER A 65 6.17 17.85 -4.06
CA SER A 65 7.07 17.09 -4.94
C SER A 65 8.44 17.75 -5.13
N GLN A 66 8.60 19.02 -4.74
CA GLN A 66 9.94 19.63 -4.63
C GLN A 66 10.69 19.12 -3.40
N LEU A 67 9.95 18.84 -2.31
CA LEU A 67 10.49 18.22 -1.09
C LEU A 67 10.81 16.73 -1.28
N ASN A 68 9.98 16.00 -2.05
CA ASN A 68 10.24 14.62 -2.42
C ASN A 68 10.25 14.45 -3.96
N PRO A 69 11.44 14.53 -4.60
CA PRO A 69 11.59 14.39 -6.05
C PRO A 69 11.14 13.04 -6.61
N LEU A 70 11.12 11.98 -5.80
CA LEU A 70 10.78 10.63 -6.22
C LEU A 70 9.30 10.29 -6.03
N LEU A 71 8.50 11.16 -5.42
CA LEU A 71 7.09 10.89 -5.11
C LEU A 71 6.24 10.48 -6.33
N CYS A 72 6.49 11.06 -7.50
CA CYS A 72 5.81 10.63 -8.73
C CYS A 72 6.13 9.16 -9.07
N MET A 73 7.40 8.78 -8.95
CA MET A 73 7.90 7.43 -9.22
C MET A 73 7.37 6.45 -8.17
N ASP A 74 7.43 6.80 -6.89
CA ASP A 74 6.91 5.97 -5.79
C ASP A 74 5.40 5.71 -5.93
N LEU A 75 4.60 6.76 -6.18
CA LEU A 75 3.15 6.59 -6.37
C LEU A 75 2.83 5.78 -7.64
N THR A 76 3.61 5.96 -8.71
CA THR A 76 3.47 5.15 -9.93
C THR A 76 3.81 3.69 -9.65
N TYR A 77 4.89 3.44 -8.91
CA TYR A 77 5.30 2.10 -8.51
C TYR A 77 4.23 1.41 -7.66
N ILE A 78 3.70 2.11 -6.65
CA ILE A 78 2.58 1.62 -5.82
C ILE A 78 1.39 1.22 -6.70
N VAL A 79 0.99 2.06 -7.66
CA VAL A 79 -0.15 1.77 -8.54
C VAL A 79 0.12 0.55 -9.43
N CYS A 80 1.31 0.47 -10.05
CA CYS A 80 1.71 -0.64 -10.90
C CYS A 80 1.79 -1.94 -10.09
N LEU A 81 2.39 -1.93 -8.90
CA LEU A 81 2.52 -3.10 -8.05
C LEU A 81 1.14 -3.60 -7.60
N LEU A 82 0.29 -2.72 -7.09
CA LEU A 82 -1.03 -3.11 -6.60
C LEU A 82 -1.94 -3.60 -7.73
N LYS A 83 -1.98 -2.90 -8.86
CA LYS A 83 -2.91 -3.22 -9.95
C LYS A 83 -2.37 -4.31 -10.87
N ASP A 84 -1.17 -4.10 -11.41
CA ASP A 84 -0.60 -5.00 -12.42
C ASP A 84 0.11 -6.18 -11.73
N GLY A 85 0.84 -5.93 -10.63
CA GLY A 85 1.55 -6.96 -9.86
C GLY A 85 0.62 -7.89 -9.06
N PHE A 86 -0.25 -7.31 -8.23
CA PHE A 86 -1.16 -8.07 -7.36
C PHE A 86 -2.54 -8.31 -7.94
N GLY A 87 -2.89 -7.67 -9.07
CA GLY A 87 -4.18 -7.88 -9.73
C GLY A 87 -5.36 -7.21 -9.04
N PHE A 88 -5.14 -6.24 -8.16
CA PHE A 88 -6.23 -5.56 -7.48
C PHE A 88 -7.10 -4.73 -8.45
N LYS A 89 -8.40 -4.69 -8.14
CA LYS A 89 -9.35 -3.81 -8.83
C LYS A 89 -9.15 -2.37 -8.38
N GLU A 90 -9.43 -1.43 -9.25
CA GLU A 90 -9.34 0.00 -8.91
C GLU A 90 -10.27 0.45 -7.78
N SER A 91 -11.34 -0.30 -7.55
CA SER A 91 -12.29 -0.11 -6.45
C SER A 91 -11.84 -0.73 -5.13
N THR A 92 -10.80 -1.59 -5.13
CA THR A 92 -10.28 -2.22 -3.90
C THR A 92 -9.82 -1.14 -2.93
N VAL A 93 -10.24 -1.30 -1.67
CA VAL A 93 -9.94 -0.37 -0.57
C VAL A 93 -8.76 -0.92 0.23
N LEU A 94 -7.75 -0.07 0.43
CA LEU A 94 -6.66 -0.29 1.35
C LEU A 94 -6.88 0.50 2.63
N GLN A 95 -6.81 -0.16 3.77
CA GLN A 95 -6.77 0.44 5.09
C GLN A 95 -5.31 0.77 5.42
N LEU A 96 -5.01 2.06 5.46
CA LEU A 96 -3.69 2.57 5.76
C LEU A 96 -3.67 3.03 7.21
N THR A 97 -3.02 2.24 8.07
CA THR A 97 -2.84 2.59 9.47
C THR A 97 -1.43 2.23 9.93
N LYS A 98 -0.85 3.09 10.77
CA LYS A 98 0.45 2.85 11.42
C LYS A 98 0.33 2.04 12.72
N LYS A 99 -0.84 2.13 13.37
CA LYS A 99 -1.12 1.46 14.64
C LYS A 99 -2.52 0.90 14.69
N VAL A 100 -2.68 -0.28 15.29
CA VAL A 100 -3.99 -0.85 15.62
C VAL A 100 -4.07 -0.94 17.14
N ARG A 101 -5.03 -0.24 17.74
CA ARG A 101 -5.19 -0.15 19.21
C ARG A 101 -3.88 0.22 19.93
N ASN A 102 -3.20 1.23 19.40
CA ASN A 102 -1.90 1.74 19.88
C ASN A 102 -0.71 0.76 19.76
N VAL A 103 -0.88 -0.39 19.11
CA VAL A 103 0.21 -1.31 18.77
C VAL A 103 0.64 -1.06 17.33
N GLU A 104 1.94 -0.95 17.09
CA GLU A 104 2.49 -0.75 15.75
C GLU A 104 2.16 -1.91 14.82
N THR A 105 1.72 -1.58 13.60
CA THR A 105 1.49 -2.57 12.56
C THR A 105 2.82 -3.05 11.99
N SER A 106 3.27 -4.21 12.45
CA SER A 106 4.47 -4.86 11.95
C SER A 106 4.32 -6.38 12.07
N TRP A 107 5.28 -7.10 11.48
CA TRP A 107 5.34 -8.56 11.57
C TRP A 107 5.71 -9.07 12.98
N ALA A 108 6.26 -8.21 13.85
CA ALA A 108 6.83 -8.61 15.14
C ALA A 108 5.81 -9.24 16.09
N LEU A 109 4.60 -8.67 16.19
CA LEU A 109 3.55 -9.22 17.05
C LEU A 109 3.13 -10.62 16.59
N GLY A 110 3.01 -10.83 15.27
CA GLY A 110 2.70 -12.13 14.69
C GLY A 110 3.78 -13.16 14.99
N ALA A 111 5.06 -12.78 14.86
CA ALA A 111 6.19 -13.65 15.19
C ALA A 111 6.21 -14.03 16.68
N ALA A 112 5.94 -13.08 17.58
CA ALA A 112 5.83 -13.35 19.01
C ALA A 112 4.70 -14.33 19.33
N ILE A 113 3.50 -14.11 18.78
CA ILE A 113 2.35 -15.02 18.95
C ILE A 113 2.70 -16.42 18.46
N TYR A 114 3.29 -16.54 17.26
CA TYR A 114 3.71 -17.81 16.69
C TYR A 114 4.70 -18.54 17.61
N HIS A 115 5.69 -17.81 18.14
CA HIS A 115 6.67 -18.37 19.06
C HIS A 115 6.02 -18.85 20.37
N PHE A 116 5.17 -18.03 21.00
CA PHE A 116 4.49 -18.39 22.25
C PHE A 116 3.49 -19.54 22.09
N GLN A 117 2.77 -19.62 20.97
CA GLN A 117 1.88 -20.75 20.70
C GLN A 117 2.65 -22.07 20.62
N LYS A 118 3.87 -22.06 20.06
CA LYS A 118 4.72 -23.25 20.00
C LYS A 118 5.14 -23.76 21.39
N PHE A 119 5.37 -22.87 22.36
CA PHE A 119 5.67 -23.27 23.75
C PHE A 119 4.47 -23.80 24.52
N ARG A 120 3.25 -23.42 24.12
CA ARG A 120 2.02 -23.82 24.81
C ARG A 120 1.54 -25.22 24.43
N ILE A 121 2.22 -25.89 23.49
CA ILE A 121 1.94 -27.24 23.00
C ILE A 121 2.89 -28.27 23.66
N HIS A 122 3.62 -27.89 24.71
CA HIS A 122 4.34 -28.80 25.62
C HIS A 122 3.93 -28.46 27.05
#